data_AF-A0A089Z8L6-F1
#
_entry.id   AF-A0A089Z8L6-F1
#
_cell.length_a   1.000
_cell.length_b   1.000
_cell.length_c   1.000
_cell.angle_alpha   90.00
_cell.angle_beta   90.00
_cell.angle_gamma   90.00
#
_symmetry.space_group_name_H-M   'P 1'
#
loop_
_entity.id
_entity.type
_entity.pdbx_description
1 polymer ?
#
loop_
_entity_poly.entity_id
_entity_poly.type
_entity_poly.pdbx_seq_one_letter_code
_entity_poly.pdbx_strand_id
1 'polypeptide(L)'
;MKDEIIREVYQVLEGRRDHPIDSYTSRIMQDDDKKKAEDKILEKIGEEAAEVIIASKNDENLVYESADLIFHTLLLLVYKGVDLDELYQEFERRRG
;
A
#
# COMPACT_ATOMS: atom_id res chain seq x y z
N MET A 1 6.31 -0.92 -19.31
CA MET A 1 6.37 0.57 -19.39
C MET A 1 6.27 1.13 -17.97
N LYS A 2 6.56 2.42 -17.71
CA LYS A 2 6.38 2.99 -16.35
C LYS A 2 4.93 2.84 -15.83
N ASP A 3 3.98 2.69 -16.74
CA ASP A 3 2.54 2.63 -16.45
C ASP A 3 2.07 1.30 -15.84
N GLU A 4 2.90 0.24 -15.85
CA GLU A 4 2.52 -1.10 -15.34
C GLU A 4 2.99 -1.34 -13.89
N ILE A 5 3.86 -0.47 -13.35
CA ILE A 5 4.55 -0.73 -12.09
C ILE A 5 3.60 -0.94 -10.90
N ILE A 6 2.47 -0.22 -10.86
CA ILE A 6 1.49 -0.38 -9.79
C ILE A 6 0.85 -1.78 -9.84
N ARG A 7 0.56 -2.28 -11.03
CA ARG A 7 -0.01 -3.63 -11.21
C ARG A 7 1.01 -4.71 -10.84
N GLU A 8 2.27 -4.54 -11.24
CA GLU A 8 3.35 -5.45 -10.87
C GLU A 8 3.56 -5.49 -9.34
N VAL A 9 3.58 -4.31 -8.68
CA VAL A 9 3.65 -4.22 -7.22
C VAL A 9 2.45 -4.91 -6.57
N TYR A 10 1.24 -4.69 -7.07
CA TYR A 10 0.03 -5.32 -6.55
C TYR A 10 0.10 -6.86 -6.63
N GLN A 11 0.51 -7.40 -7.77
CA GLN A 11 0.67 -8.84 -7.97
C GLN A 11 1.71 -9.45 -7.03
N VAL A 12 2.81 -8.73 -6.76
CA VAL A 12 3.80 -9.16 -5.76
C VAL A 12 3.18 -9.20 -4.36
N LEU A 13 2.37 -8.21 -4.00
CA LEU A 13 1.69 -8.16 -2.71
C LEU A 13 0.65 -9.29 -2.57
N GLU A 14 -0.13 -9.57 -3.61
CA GLU A 14 -1.06 -10.71 -3.65
C GLU A 14 -0.31 -12.04 -3.48
N GLY A 15 0.78 -12.22 -4.22
CA GLY A 15 1.65 -13.38 -4.08
C GLY A 15 2.17 -13.54 -2.66
N ARG A 16 2.51 -12.45 -1.97
CA ARG A 16 2.99 -12.48 -0.57
C ARG A 16 1.89 -12.70 0.46
N ARG A 17 0.63 -12.40 0.13
CA ARG A 17 -0.56 -12.72 0.94
C ARG A 17 -0.87 -14.21 0.85
N ASP A 18 -0.88 -14.76 -0.37
CA ASP A 18 -1.32 -16.13 -0.65
C ASP A 18 -0.20 -17.16 -0.48
N HIS A 19 1.04 -16.75 -0.72
CA HIS A 19 2.26 -17.54 -0.54
C HIS A 19 3.28 -16.76 0.29
N PRO A 20 3.09 -16.70 1.63
CA PRO A 20 3.94 -15.88 2.45
C PRO A 20 5.39 -16.38 2.47
N ILE A 21 6.32 -15.43 2.37
CA ILE A 21 7.78 -15.65 2.44
C ILE A 21 8.37 -14.85 3.59
N ASP A 22 9.63 -15.05 3.95
CA ASP A 22 10.32 -14.17 4.91
C ASP A 22 10.58 -12.79 4.28
N SER A 23 9.56 -11.93 4.33
CA SER A 23 9.61 -10.55 3.84
C SER A 23 8.88 -9.62 4.80
N TYR A 24 9.19 -8.31 4.72
CA TYR A 24 8.53 -7.29 5.53
C TYR A 24 7.00 -7.34 5.41
N THR A 25 6.47 -7.33 4.19
CA THR A 25 5.02 -7.32 3.96
C THR A 25 4.34 -8.63 4.37
N SER A 26 5.00 -9.77 4.14
CA SER A 26 4.47 -11.06 4.60
C SER A 26 4.43 -11.13 6.13
N ARG A 27 5.37 -10.52 6.86
CA ARG A 27 5.35 -10.46 8.32
C ARG A 27 4.23 -9.56 8.86
N ILE A 28 3.90 -8.48 8.16
CA ILE A 28 2.76 -7.63 8.52
C ILE A 28 1.44 -8.39 8.34
N MET A 29 1.28 -9.09 7.21
CA MET A 29 0.02 -9.80 6.89
C MET A 29 -0.19 -11.11 7.67
N GLN A 30 0.87 -11.77 8.15
CA GLN A 30 0.81 -13.09 8.80
C GLN A 30 0.60 -13.07 10.32
N ASP A 31 0.15 -11.96 10.91
CA ASP A 31 -0.23 -12.02 12.33
C ASP A 31 -1.41 -13.00 12.50
N ASP A 32 -1.26 -14.00 13.38
CA ASP A 32 -2.26 -15.04 13.63
C ASP A 32 -3.60 -14.45 14.09
N ASP A 33 -3.58 -13.22 14.61
CA ASP A 33 -4.75 -12.40 14.85
C ASP A 33 -4.95 -11.40 13.69
N LYS A 34 -5.92 -11.70 12.80
CA LYS A 34 -6.29 -10.84 11.66
C LYS A 34 -6.55 -9.39 12.04
N LYS A 35 -6.99 -9.10 13.28
CA LYS A 35 -7.18 -7.72 13.71
C LYS A 35 -5.84 -7.00 13.88
N LYS A 36 -4.84 -7.68 14.44
CA LYS A 36 -3.49 -7.12 14.63
C LYS A 36 -2.75 -6.87 13.31
N ALA A 37 -2.94 -7.74 12.31
CA ALA A 37 -2.36 -7.51 10.99
C ALA A 37 -2.93 -6.24 10.34
N GLU A 38 -4.25 -6.06 10.42
CA GLU A 38 -4.91 -4.85 9.92
C GLU A 38 -4.47 -3.58 10.67
N ASP A 39 -4.45 -3.63 12.01
CA ASP A 39 -4.06 -2.51 12.84
C ASP A 39 -2.64 -2.02 12.49
N LYS A 40 -1.69 -2.95 12.28
CA LYS A 40 -0.31 -2.61 11.85
C LYS A 40 -0.26 -1.92 10.48
N ILE A 41 -1.08 -2.37 9.52
CA ILE A 41 -1.16 -1.73 8.20
C ILE A 41 -1.72 -0.31 8.34
N LEU A 42 -2.76 -0.14 9.14
CA LEU A 42 -3.40 1.17 9.39
C LEU A 42 -2.47 2.14 10.14
N GLU A 43 -1.70 1.65 11.11
CA GLU A 43 -0.66 2.42 11.81
C GLU A 43 0.36 2.97 10.82
N LYS A 44 0.88 2.12 9.91
CA LYS A 44 1.80 2.55 8.85
C LYS A 44 1.17 3.59 7.93
N ILE A 45 -0.06 3.39 7.46
CA ILE A 45 -0.74 4.39 6.61
C ILE A 45 -0.83 5.76 7.33
N GLY A 46 -1.12 5.75 8.64
CA GLY A 46 -1.16 6.98 9.44
C GLY A 46 0.20 7.67 9.57
N GLU A 47 1.26 6.89 9.78
CA GLU A 47 2.65 7.37 9.82
C GLU A 47 3.06 8.01 8.48
N GLU A 48 2.91 7.28 7.37
CA GLU A 48 3.31 7.76 6.05
C GLU A 48 2.51 8.99 5.61
N ALA A 49 1.23 9.07 5.98
CA ALA A 49 0.41 10.25 5.71
C ALA A 49 0.95 11.49 6.44
N ALA A 50 1.41 11.33 7.69
CA ALA A 50 2.04 12.42 8.43
C ALA A 50 3.41 12.80 7.81
N GLU A 51 4.19 11.81 7.38
CA GLU A 51 5.49 12.03 6.74
C GLU A 51 5.36 12.75 5.40
N VAL A 52 4.38 12.43 4.56
CA VAL A 52 4.06 13.19 3.34
C VAL A 52 3.77 14.67 3.65
N ILE A 53 2.99 14.94 4.70
CA ILE A 53 2.68 16.32 5.11
C ILE A 53 3.94 17.05 5.56
N ILE A 54 4.78 16.40 6.38
CA ILE A 54 6.04 16.97 6.87
C ILE A 54 7.00 17.23 5.70
N ALA A 55 7.19 16.24 4.83
CA ALA A 55 8.09 16.33 3.69
C ALA A 55 7.70 17.46 2.73
N SER A 56 6.40 17.66 2.52
CA SER A 56 5.86 18.79 1.73
C SER A 56 6.15 20.15 2.38
N LYS A 57 6.03 20.27 3.70
CA LYS A 57 6.28 21.54 4.40
C LYS A 57 7.77 21.89 4.52
N ASN A 58 8.63 20.89 4.59
CA ASN A 58 10.05 21.06 4.88
C ASN A 58 10.94 20.96 3.63
N ASP A 59 10.35 20.82 2.43
CA ASP A 59 11.07 20.56 1.16
C ASP A 59 12.00 19.34 1.24
N GLU A 60 11.53 18.27 1.90
CA GLU A 60 12.23 16.99 2.01
C GLU A 60 11.80 16.04 0.86
N ASN A 61 12.06 14.73 1.00
CA ASN A 61 11.87 13.76 -0.07
C ASN A 61 10.39 13.36 -0.29
N LEU A 62 9.58 14.30 -0.76
CA LEU A 62 8.13 14.12 -0.98
C LEU A 62 7.79 12.89 -1.84
N VAL A 63 8.62 12.57 -2.84
CA VAL A 63 8.39 11.41 -3.72
C VAL A 63 8.55 10.10 -2.95
N TYR A 64 9.52 10.01 -2.05
CA TYR A 64 9.75 8.82 -1.24
C TYR A 64 8.57 8.57 -0.29
N GLU A 65 8.15 9.57 0.49
CA GLU A 65 7.02 9.41 1.42
C GLU A 65 5.69 9.17 0.68
N SER A 66 5.51 9.81 -0.48
CA SER A 66 4.31 9.57 -1.30
C SER A 66 4.28 8.12 -1.83
N ALA A 67 5.45 7.59 -2.22
CA ALA A 67 5.55 6.21 -2.66
C ALA A 67 5.26 5.23 -1.52
N ASP A 68 5.71 5.52 -0.29
CA ASP A 68 5.50 4.65 0.86
C ASP A 68 4.03 4.65 1.32
N LEU A 69 3.39 5.83 1.34
CA LEU A 69 1.94 5.95 1.56
C LEU A 69 1.12 5.16 0.53
N ILE A 70 1.46 5.30 -0.76
CA ILE A 70 0.78 4.55 -1.83
C ILE A 70 1.02 3.06 -1.65
N PHE A 71 2.24 2.63 -1.34
CA PHE A 71 2.59 1.22 -1.15
C PHE A 71 1.77 0.59 -0.02
N HIS A 72 1.71 1.23 1.15
CA HIS A 72 0.92 0.74 2.28
C HIS A 72 -0.59 0.79 2.03
N THR A 73 -1.06 1.73 1.20
CA THR A 73 -2.45 1.75 0.73
C THR A 73 -2.75 0.54 -0.16
N LEU A 74 -1.88 0.21 -1.13
CA LEU A 74 -2.03 -0.99 -1.96
C LEU A 74 -1.97 -2.28 -1.11
N LEU A 75 -1.09 -2.31 -0.10
CA LEU A 75 -0.99 -3.41 0.87
C LEU A 75 -2.33 -3.65 1.58
N LEU A 76 -3.00 -2.58 2.03
CA LEU A 76 -4.32 -2.67 2.64
C LEU A 76 -5.37 -3.24 1.67
N LEU A 77 -5.39 -2.77 0.42
CA LEU A 77 -6.34 -3.27 -0.59
C LEU A 77 -6.16 -4.77 -0.85
N VAL A 78 -4.92 -5.22 -1.00
CA VAL A 78 -4.58 -6.65 -1.14
C VAL A 78 -5.02 -7.43 0.09
N TYR A 79 -4.72 -6.93 1.29
CA TYR A 79 -5.10 -7.56 2.54
C TYR A 79 -6.63 -7.70 2.67
N LYS A 80 -7.39 -6.70 2.20
CA LYS A 80 -8.85 -6.69 2.17
C LYS A 80 -9.46 -7.47 1.00
N GLY A 81 -8.63 -7.94 0.05
CA GLY A 81 -9.08 -8.68 -1.12
C GLY A 81 -9.83 -7.82 -2.14
N VAL A 82 -9.53 -6.53 -2.21
CA VAL A 82 -10.07 -5.61 -3.22
C VAL A 82 -9.36 -5.87 -4.55
N ASP A 83 -10.08 -5.81 -5.68
CA ASP A 83 -9.43 -5.90 -6.99
C ASP A 83 -8.79 -4.54 -7.36
N LEU A 84 -7.56 -4.58 -7.89
CA LEU A 84 -6.90 -3.37 -8.36
C LEU A 84 -7.69 -2.65 -9.47
N ASP A 85 -8.45 -3.40 -10.28
CA ASP A 85 -9.29 -2.82 -11.32
C ASP A 85 -10.43 -1.98 -10.74
N GLU A 86 -10.92 -2.27 -9.51
CA GLU A 86 -11.88 -1.40 -8.82
C GLU A 86 -11.27 -0.03 -8.48
N LEU A 87 -10.01 -0.01 -8.02
CA LEU A 87 -9.28 1.25 -7.77
C LEU A 87 -9.08 2.05 -9.06
N TYR A 88 -8.73 1.38 -10.16
CA TYR A 88 -8.57 2.04 -11.45
C TYR A 88 -9.89 2.60 -12.00
N GLN A 89 -10.99 1.88 -11.88
CA GLN A 89 -12.31 2.40 -12.23
C GLN A 89 -12.65 3.66 -11.44
N GLU A 90 -12.33 3.70 -10.14
CA GLU A 90 -12.55 4.89 -9.32
C GLU A 90 -11.64 6.06 -9.76
N PHE A 91 -10.39 5.81 -10.16
CA PHE A 91 -9.54 6.85 -10.76
C PHE A 91 -10.06 7.34 -12.11
N GLU A 92 -10.56 6.44 -12.97
CA GLU A 92 -11.20 6.80 -14.24
C GLU A 92 -12.40 7.71 -14.01
N ARG A 93 -13.22 7.41 -12.99
CA ARG A 93 -14.36 8.26 -12.59
C ARG A 93 -13.94 9.65 -12.12
N ARG A 94 -12.79 9.78 -11.45
CA ARG A 94 -12.27 11.08 -10.96
C ARG A 94 -11.56 11.91 -12.02
N ARG A 95 -11.10 11.26 -13.09
CA ARG A 95 -10.39 11.92 -14.20
C ARG A 95 -11.32 12.82 -15.03
N GLY A 96 -12.62 12.56 -15.03
CA GLY A 96 -13.65 13.30 -15.78
C GLY A 96 -14.89 13.56 -14.94
#